data_AF-A0A8C4VLS0-F1
#
_entry.id   AF-A0A8C4VLS0-F1
#
_cell.length_a   1.000
_cell.length_b   1.000
_cell.length_c   1.000
_cell.angle_alpha   90.00
_cell.angle_beta   90.00
_cell.angle_gamma   90.00
#
_symmetry.space_group_name_H-M   'P 1'
#
loop_
_entity.id
_entity.type
_entity.pdbx_description
1 polymer ?
#
loop_
_entity_poly.entity_id
_entity_poly.type
_entity_poly.pdbx_seq_one_letter_code
_entity_poly.pdbx_strand_id
1 'polypeptide(L)'
;MVLRESPFPNRLLSGLYSLGQYLLFPSYWAADCLLDLRETTAERQQRRCCRCCPLRALVTGPLLLLLLILSMPSALLGLLLWLPMQAARRPFAYKHNMLSRHPEVWELPGTGKVFSFVSANVCLLPNGLAKFSNLGHMKQRAARIGQCLTQGEFLLPTKYGATMGEAGPGEISVPFPPDVDFVCLQEVFDQRAGAHLCQLLSPFYEHIVYDVGTYGLQGCSLKVLNSGLFLASRYPVLAAQYRCYPKCSGEDALSAKGLLSVQVQLGAAHGQRIVGYLNCTHLHAPAADAQIRCDQLTQGLFWAQLFQDTHTQRGDVIAFDVFCGDFNFDNCSSGGAGGSLEQTHEIFRHYQDPCRVGPRQDRPWAIGTPCRPLRKEGRRTYLAGPILQDGRPDPSAAGSPWEGRRIDYILYREHPAPISLTTEVEKFSFITQLAGCSDHMAVGLRLLLNAAPQWQQQV
;
A
#
# COMPACT_ATOMS: atom_id res chain seq x y z
N MET A 1 9.62 10.82 19.07
CA MET A 1 8.18 10.47 19.18
C MET A 1 8.08 9.08 19.79
N VAL A 2 7.22 8.83 20.77
CA VAL A 2 7.12 7.49 21.39
C VAL A 2 6.13 6.64 20.59
N LEU A 3 6.58 5.49 20.08
CA LEU A 3 5.74 4.50 19.41
C LEU A 3 4.80 3.85 20.43
N ARG A 4 3.52 3.72 20.10
CA ARG A 4 2.48 3.28 21.05
C ARG A 4 1.63 2.17 20.45
N GLU A 5 1.39 1.12 21.23
CA GLU A 5 0.60 -0.02 20.79
C GLU A 5 -0.89 0.26 20.73
N SER A 6 -1.41 1.01 21.71
CA SER A 6 -2.83 1.37 21.72
C SER A 6 -3.09 2.61 20.86
N PRO A 7 -4.19 2.64 20.08
CA PRO A 7 -4.64 3.84 19.41
C PRO A 7 -5.14 4.93 20.39
N PHE A 8 -5.36 4.61 21.66
CA PHE A 8 -5.85 5.55 22.68
C PHE A 8 -4.86 5.74 23.84
N PRO A 9 -4.88 6.90 24.52
CA PRO A 9 -3.97 7.18 25.62
C PRO A 9 -4.32 6.45 26.92
N ASN A 10 -5.57 6.02 27.11
CA ASN A 10 -6.00 5.28 28.29
C ASN A 10 -7.11 4.27 27.97
N ARG A 11 -7.35 3.34 28.90
CA ARG A 11 -8.33 2.26 28.75
C ARG A 11 -9.78 2.76 28.73
N LEU A 12 -10.08 3.88 29.41
CA LEU A 12 -11.42 4.45 29.43
C LEU A 12 -11.85 4.89 28.02
N LEU A 13 -11.02 5.69 27.34
CA LEU A 13 -11.28 6.13 25.97
C LEU A 13 -11.35 4.94 25.01
N SER A 14 -10.48 3.95 25.17
CA SER A 14 -10.55 2.70 24.40
C SER A 14 -11.87 1.95 24.62
N GLY A 15 -12.38 1.92 25.87
CA GLY A 15 -13.65 1.29 26.21
C GLY A 15 -14.85 2.03 25.63
N LEU A 16 -14.87 3.37 25.73
CA LEU A 16 -15.90 4.21 25.11
C LEU A 16 -15.91 4.08 23.59
N TYR A 17 -14.73 4.08 22.95
CA TYR A 17 -14.61 3.81 21.53
C TYR A 17 -15.19 2.43 21.16
N SER A 18 -14.85 1.39 21.92
CA SER A 18 -15.34 0.03 21.68
C SER A 18 -16.86 -0.07 21.83
N LEU A 19 -17.43 0.61 22.84
CA LEU A 19 -18.88 0.72 23.02
C LEU A 19 -19.53 1.46 21.83
N GLY A 20 -18.93 2.54 21.37
CA GLY A 20 -19.38 3.27 20.17
C GLY A 20 -19.39 2.37 18.94
N GLN A 21 -18.31 1.62 18.70
CA GLN A 21 -18.25 0.64 17.61
C GLN A 21 -19.29 -0.46 17.75
N TYR A 22 -19.54 -0.96 18.97
CA TYR A 22 -20.56 -1.97 19.22
C TYR A 22 -21.96 -1.48 18.86
N LEU A 23 -22.30 -0.24 19.23
CA LEU A 23 -23.58 0.38 18.88
C LEU A 23 -23.72 0.67 17.38
N LEU A 24 -22.61 1.01 16.69
CA LEU A 24 -22.58 1.19 15.23
C LEU A 24 -22.69 -0.12 14.46
N PHE A 25 -22.24 -1.23 15.05
CA PHE A 25 -22.01 -2.47 14.34
C PHE A 25 -23.25 -3.05 13.62
N PRO A 26 -24.47 -3.07 14.20
CA PRO A 26 -25.63 -3.64 13.51
C PRO A 26 -25.97 -2.90 12.21
N SER A 27 -25.95 -1.56 12.21
CA SER A 27 -26.20 -0.77 11.00
C SER A 27 -25.07 -0.94 9.98
N TYR A 28 -23.82 -0.90 10.44
CA TYR A 28 -22.65 -1.16 9.58
C TYR A 28 -22.75 -2.53 8.91
N TRP A 29 -23.05 -3.58 9.68
CA TRP A 29 -23.14 -4.95 9.19
C TRP A 29 -24.29 -5.12 8.20
N ALA A 30 -25.48 -4.57 8.51
CA ALA A 30 -26.62 -4.61 7.60
C ALA A 30 -26.31 -3.89 6.28
N ALA A 31 -25.66 -2.72 6.32
CA ALA A 31 -25.24 -1.99 5.14
C ALA A 31 -24.18 -2.74 4.32
N ASP A 32 -23.15 -3.31 4.97
CA ASP A 32 -22.13 -4.13 4.31
C ASP A 32 -22.77 -5.35 3.61
N CYS A 33 -23.68 -6.05 4.29
CA CYS A 33 -24.40 -7.19 3.71
C CYS A 33 -25.34 -6.79 2.56
N LEU A 34 -25.98 -5.62 2.61
CA LEU A 34 -26.80 -5.10 1.50
C LEU A 34 -25.95 -4.87 0.25
N LEU A 35 -24.77 -4.26 0.41
CA LEU A 35 -23.82 -4.04 -0.67
C LEU A 35 -23.24 -5.37 -1.18
N ASP A 36 -23.00 -6.34 -0.29
CA ASP A 36 -22.50 -7.69 -0.61
C ASP A 36 -23.49 -8.54 -1.43
N LEU A 37 -24.78 -8.14 -1.49
CA LEU A 37 -25.75 -8.74 -2.43
C LEU A 37 -25.38 -8.51 -3.89
N ARG A 38 -24.57 -7.49 -4.20
CA ARG A 38 -23.99 -7.31 -5.52
C ARG A 38 -23.01 -8.43 -5.77
N GLU A 39 -23.20 -9.15 -6.86
CA GLU A 39 -22.29 -10.23 -7.20
C GLU A 39 -21.07 -9.80 -7.98
N THR A 40 -19.96 -10.46 -7.64
CA THR A 40 -18.76 -10.54 -8.45
C THR A 40 -18.99 -11.39 -9.71
N THR A 41 -18.09 -11.26 -10.67
CA THR A 41 -18.07 -12.01 -11.92
C THR A 41 -17.94 -13.51 -11.67
N ALA A 42 -17.14 -13.92 -10.68
CA ALA A 42 -16.96 -15.32 -10.29
C ALA A 42 -18.26 -15.91 -9.70
N GLU A 43 -18.92 -15.19 -8.79
CA GLU A 43 -20.20 -15.59 -8.19
C GLU A 43 -21.30 -15.71 -9.26
N ARG A 44 -21.40 -14.74 -10.18
CA ARG A 44 -22.36 -14.78 -11.30
C ARG A 44 -22.16 -16.02 -12.16
N GLN A 45 -20.91 -16.39 -12.44
CA GLN A 45 -20.61 -17.56 -13.24
C GLN A 45 -20.99 -18.85 -12.51
N GLN A 46 -20.62 -18.96 -11.23
CA GLN A 46 -20.99 -20.12 -10.41
C GLN A 46 -22.51 -20.30 -10.34
N ARG A 47 -23.27 -19.20 -10.15
CA ARG A 47 -24.74 -19.24 -10.18
C ARG A 47 -25.29 -19.74 -11.51
N ARG A 48 -24.74 -19.27 -12.64
CA ARG A 48 -25.14 -19.74 -13.98
C ARG A 48 -24.91 -21.24 -14.15
N CYS A 49 -23.79 -21.76 -13.64
CA CYS A 49 -23.49 -23.19 -13.66
C CYS A 49 -24.47 -23.99 -12.77
N CYS A 50 -24.81 -23.48 -11.58
CA CYS A 50 -25.68 -24.17 -10.63
C CYS A 50 -27.20 -23.99 -10.87
N ARG A 51 -27.62 -23.21 -11.89
CA ARG A 51 -29.03 -22.89 -12.19
C ARG A 51 -29.86 -22.40 -10.98
N CYS A 52 -29.24 -21.70 -10.04
CA CYS A 52 -29.94 -21.21 -8.84
C CYS A 52 -30.72 -19.92 -9.14
N CYS A 53 -31.99 -19.85 -8.72
CA CYS A 53 -32.81 -18.64 -8.82
C CYS A 53 -32.33 -17.53 -7.86
N PRO A 54 -32.45 -16.24 -8.23
CA PRO A 54 -32.02 -15.10 -7.41
C PRO A 54 -32.94 -14.79 -6.21
N LEU A 55 -33.82 -15.72 -5.83
CA LEU A 55 -34.80 -15.58 -4.74
C LEU A 55 -34.18 -15.13 -3.41
N ARG A 56 -32.91 -15.51 -3.15
CA ARG A 56 -32.18 -15.08 -1.96
C ARG A 56 -32.06 -13.56 -1.87
N ALA A 57 -31.70 -12.86 -2.95
CA ALA A 57 -31.57 -11.40 -2.91
C ALA A 57 -32.93 -10.69 -2.72
N LEU A 58 -34.00 -11.25 -3.30
CA LEU A 58 -35.36 -10.71 -3.21
C LEU A 58 -35.96 -10.79 -1.80
N VAL A 59 -35.57 -11.79 -1.01
CA VAL A 59 -36.02 -11.96 0.39
C VAL A 59 -35.04 -11.36 1.38
N THR A 60 -33.73 -11.60 1.19
CA THR A 60 -32.69 -11.11 2.11
C THR A 60 -32.53 -9.59 2.03
N GLY A 61 -32.69 -8.97 0.85
CA GLY A 61 -32.57 -7.52 0.68
C GLY A 61 -33.54 -6.72 1.56
N PRO A 62 -34.86 -6.94 1.46
CA PRO A 62 -35.85 -6.25 2.31
C PRO A 62 -35.63 -6.48 3.81
N LEU A 63 -35.25 -7.70 4.22
CA LEU A 63 -34.97 -8.03 5.62
C LEU A 63 -33.74 -7.25 6.15
N LEU A 64 -32.67 -7.17 5.37
CA LEU A 64 -31.48 -6.39 5.73
C LEU A 64 -31.77 -4.89 5.76
N LEU A 65 -32.61 -4.39 4.85
CA LEU A 65 -33.05 -3.00 4.85
C LEU A 65 -33.88 -2.66 6.09
N LEU A 66 -34.80 -3.54 6.48
CA LEU A 66 -35.57 -3.39 7.72
C LEU A 66 -34.63 -3.39 8.94
N LEU A 67 -33.67 -4.31 9.00
CA LEU A 67 -32.67 -4.35 10.07
C LEU A 67 -31.87 -3.05 10.13
N LEU A 68 -31.40 -2.54 9.00
CA LEU A 68 -30.67 -1.27 8.91
C LEU A 68 -31.48 -0.10 9.48
N ILE A 69 -32.76 0.00 9.11
CA ILE A 69 -33.66 1.05 9.60
C ILE A 69 -33.86 0.92 11.11
N LEU A 70 -34.14 -0.28 11.61
CA LEU A 70 -34.36 -0.54 13.03
C LEU A 70 -33.10 -0.31 13.89
N SER A 71 -31.90 -0.48 13.32
CA SER A 71 -30.65 -0.24 14.03
C SER A 71 -30.16 1.22 13.99
N MET A 72 -30.77 2.10 13.19
CA MET A 72 -30.37 3.52 13.08
C MET A 72 -30.34 4.27 14.42
N PRO A 73 -31.30 4.12 15.36
CA PRO A 73 -31.23 4.82 16.65
C PRO A 73 -30.02 4.41 17.48
N SER A 74 -29.66 3.13 17.48
CA SER A 74 -28.45 2.62 18.13
C SER A 74 -27.19 3.17 17.45
N ALA A 75 -27.17 3.20 16.11
CA ALA A 75 -26.07 3.78 15.36
C ALA A 75 -25.90 5.29 15.63
N LEU A 76 -26.99 6.05 15.80
CA LEU A 76 -26.91 7.46 16.17
C LEU A 76 -26.23 7.66 17.53
N LEU A 77 -26.61 6.87 18.54
CA LEU A 77 -25.93 6.88 19.85
C LEU A 77 -24.47 6.46 19.70
N GLY A 78 -24.21 5.44 18.87
CA GLY A 78 -22.86 4.99 18.53
C GLY A 78 -22.01 6.09 17.90
N LEU A 79 -22.56 6.88 16.97
CA LEU A 79 -21.88 8.00 16.32
C LEU A 79 -21.58 9.13 17.32
N LEU A 80 -22.54 9.48 18.18
CA LEU A 80 -22.37 10.49 19.23
C LEU A 80 -21.26 10.12 20.21
N LEU A 81 -21.07 8.82 20.47
CA LEU A 81 -19.98 8.33 21.31
C LEU A 81 -18.66 8.20 20.54
N TRP A 82 -18.71 7.71 19.30
CA TRP A 82 -17.52 7.40 18.48
C TRP A 82 -16.82 8.66 17.95
N LEU A 83 -17.56 9.69 17.54
CA LEU A 83 -16.99 10.87 16.88
C LEU A 83 -16.06 11.68 17.81
N PRO A 84 -16.44 11.99 19.07
CA PRO A 84 -15.55 12.69 20.00
C PRO A 84 -14.28 11.90 20.32
N MET A 85 -14.35 10.57 20.32
CA MET A 85 -13.18 9.72 20.58
C MET A 85 -12.11 9.89 19.50
N GLN A 86 -12.48 10.25 18.26
CA GLN A 86 -11.51 10.44 17.19
C GLN A 86 -10.53 11.59 17.45
N ALA A 87 -10.94 12.61 18.22
CA ALA A 87 -10.06 13.72 18.61
C ALA A 87 -8.91 13.27 19.54
N ALA A 88 -9.10 12.20 20.31
CA ALA A 88 -8.09 11.63 21.20
C ALA A 88 -7.35 10.43 20.60
N ARG A 89 -7.75 9.99 19.41
CA ARG A 89 -7.17 8.82 18.74
C ARG A 89 -5.82 9.18 18.14
N ARG A 90 -4.82 8.34 18.40
CA ARG A 90 -3.49 8.42 17.76
C ARG A 90 -3.59 8.11 16.27
N PRO A 91 -2.68 8.65 15.43
CA PRO A 91 -2.74 8.46 13.99
C PRO A 91 -2.38 7.05 13.51
N PHE A 92 -1.84 6.18 14.38
CA PHE A 92 -1.53 4.79 14.08
C PHE A 92 -1.36 3.99 15.38
N ALA A 93 -1.39 2.67 15.27
CA ALA A 93 -0.98 1.72 16.29
C ALA A 93 0.36 1.07 15.88
N TYR A 94 1.17 0.73 16.87
CA TYR A 94 2.48 0.10 16.67
C TYR A 94 2.55 -1.24 17.40
N LYS A 95 2.81 -2.33 16.69
CA LYS A 95 3.05 -3.63 17.31
C LYS A 95 4.54 -3.95 17.28
N HIS A 96 5.05 -4.31 18.44
CA HIS A 96 6.38 -4.89 18.58
C HIS A 96 6.24 -6.37 19.00
N ASN A 97 6.97 -7.26 18.35
CA ASN A 97 6.99 -8.68 18.71
C ASN A 97 8.41 -9.21 18.59
N MET A 98 8.96 -9.80 19.64
CA MET A 98 10.30 -10.39 19.60
C MET A 98 10.37 -11.54 18.60
N LEU A 99 11.23 -11.43 17.60
CA LEU A 99 11.51 -12.51 16.64
C LEU A 99 12.46 -13.53 17.25
N SER A 100 12.33 -14.80 16.85
CA SER A 100 13.29 -15.84 17.23
C SER A 100 14.65 -15.69 16.53
N ARG A 101 14.69 -14.95 15.42
CA ARG A 101 15.90 -14.66 14.65
C ARG A 101 15.86 -13.19 14.21
N HIS A 102 16.86 -12.42 14.63
CA HIS A 102 17.00 -11.04 14.20
C HIS A 102 17.74 -10.95 12.86
N PRO A 103 17.44 -9.93 12.03
CA PRO A 103 18.28 -9.64 10.88
C PRO A 103 19.71 -9.35 11.32
N GLU A 104 20.68 -9.77 10.51
CA GLU A 104 22.10 -9.54 10.79
C GLU A 104 22.39 -8.04 10.89
N VAL A 105 23.06 -7.62 11.95
CA VAL A 105 23.43 -6.21 12.15
C VAL A 105 24.41 -5.83 11.04
N TRP A 106 24.09 -4.77 10.29
CA TRP A 106 25.00 -4.30 9.26
C TRP A 106 26.12 -3.47 9.87
N GLU A 107 27.37 -3.90 9.72
CA GLU A 107 28.53 -3.16 10.20
C GLU A 107 29.42 -2.68 9.05
N LEU A 108 29.85 -1.42 9.11
CA LEU A 108 30.84 -0.85 8.20
C LEU A 108 32.10 -0.41 8.97
N PRO A 109 33.31 -0.62 8.42
CA PRO A 109 33.60 -1.11 7.06
C PRO A 109 33.43 -2.64 6.95
N GLY A 110 32.69 -3.09 5.93
CA GLY A 110 32.29 -4.49 5.76
C GLY A 110 31.75 -4.75 4.36
N THR A 111 31.16 -5.92 4.13
CA THR A 111 30.52 -6.24 2.85
C THR A 111 29.26 -5.37 2.65
N GLY A 112 28.96 -5.10 1.38
CA GLY A 112 27.69 -4.48 1.04
C GLY A 112 26.50 -5.31 1.50
N LYS A 113 25.36 -4.65 1.66
CA LYS A 113 24.13 -5.28 2.14
C LYS A 113 22.98 -5.02 1.19
N VAL A 114 22.18 -6.05 0.96
CA VAL A 114 20.95 -5.95 0.18
C VAL A 114 19.79 -5.70 1.14
N PHE A 115 18.96 -4.70 0.81
CA PHE A 115 17.66 -4.48 1.44
C PHE A 115 16.54 -4.68 0.43
N SER A 116 15.46 -5.30 0.88
CA SER A 116 14.33 -5.70 0.06
C SER A 116 13.03 -5.01 0.50
N PHE A 117 12.30 -4.46 -0.48
CA PHE A 117 11.11 -3.66 -0.28
C PHE A 117 9.97 -4.24 -1.11
N VAL A 118 8.77 -4.27 -0.54
CA VAL A 118 7.54 -4.63 -1.26
C VAL A 118 6.49 -3.56 -1.03
N SER A 119 5.80 -3.16 -2.10
CA SER A 119 4.58 -2.35 -2.03
C SER A 119 3.42 -3.10 -2.66
N ALA A 120 2.26 -3.11 -1.99
CA ALA A 120 1.07 -3.76 -2.51
C ALA A 120 -0.23 -3.10 -2.05
N ASN A 121 -1.07 -2.68 -3.00
CA ASN A 121 -2.48 -2.44 -2.73
C ASN A 121 -3.19 -3.80 -2.58
N VAL A 122 -3.76 -4.07 -1.39
CA VAL A 122 -4.35 -5.38 -1.05
C VAL A 122 -5.88 -5.40 -1.04
N CYS A 123 -6.52 -4.26 -1.31
CA CYS A 123 -7.96 -4.12 -1.41
C CYS A 123 -8.76 -4.82 -0.28
N LEU A 124 -8.31 -4.64 0.97
CA LEU A 124 -8.96 -5.17 2.17
C LEU A 124 -10.05 -4.20 2.68
N LEU A 125 -11.05 -3.99 1.83
CA LEU A 125 -12.29 -3.30 2.16
C LEU A 125 -13.29 -4.24 2.86
N PRO A 126 -14.29 -3.66 3.57
CA PRO A 126 -15.54 -4.36 3.91
C PRO A 126 -16.10 -5.11 2.70
N ASN A 127 -16.72 -6.28 2.89
CA ASN A 127 -17.09 -7.17 1.78
C ASN A 127 -17.96 -6.49 0.73
N GLY A 128 -18.94 -5.70 1.18
CA GLY A 128 -19.84 -4.97 0.30
C GLY A 128 -19.14 -3.92 -0.55
N LEU A 129 -18.18 -3.20 0.03
CA LEU A 129 -17.35 -2.24 -0.71
C LEU A 129 -16.35 -2.93 -1.65
N ALA A 130 -15.81 -4.09 -1.25
CA ALA A 130 -14.90 -4.87 -2.09
C ALA A 130 -15.57 -5.34 -3.40
N LYS A 131 -16.90 -5.41 -3.47
CA LYS A 131 -17.64 -5.75 -4.71
C LYS A 131 -17.42 -4.75 -5.84
N PHE A 132 -17.07 -3.49 -5.54
CA PHE A 132 -16.78 -2.49 -6.57
C PHE A 132 -15.48 -2.82 -7.33
N SER A 133 -14.51 -3.43 -6.64
CA SER A 133 -13.31 -4.03 -7.23
C SER A 133 -13.51 -5.48 -7.68
N ASN A 134 -14.76 -5.97 -7.73
CA ASN A 134 -15.09 -7.35 -8.08
C ASN A 134 -14.44 -8.40 -7.13
N LEU A 135 -14.25 -8.04 -5.87
CA LEU A 135 -13.66 -8.89 -4.84
C LEU A 135 -14.69 -9.24 -3.76
N GLY A 136 -14.46 -10.31 -3.01
CA GLY A 136 -15.32 -10.78 -1.93
C GLY A 136 -14.55 -11.59 -0.89
N HIS A 137 -15.24 -12.21 0.08
CA HIS A 137 -14.62 -13.11 1.06
C HIS A 137 -13.40 -12.51 1.80
N MET A 138 -13.52 -11.27 2.27
CA MET A 138 -12.44 -10.48 2.87
C MET A 138 -11.59 -11.26 3.90
N LYS A 139 -12.22 -12.04 4.79
CA LYS A 139 -11.48 -12.84 5.80
C LYS A 139 -10.54 -13.88 5.16
N GLN A 140 -11.01 -14.59 4.13
CA GLN A 140 -10.21 -15.59 3.41
C GLN A 140 -9.08 -14.91 2.62
N ARG A 141 -9.38 -13.77 1.98
CA ARG A 141 -8.37 -12.97 1.28
C ARG A 141 -7.30 -12.46 2.23
N ALA A 142 -7.67 -11.88 3.38
CA ALA A 142 -6.72 -11.40 4.38
C ALA A 142 -5.80 -12.52 4.88
N ALA A 143 -6.35 -13.71 5.15
CA ALA A 143 -5.56 -14.88 5.52
C ALA A 143 -4.60 -15.32 4.40
N ARG A 144 -5.09 -15.37 3.15
CA ARG A 144 -4.28 -15.74 1.98
C ARG A 144 -3.17 -14.72 1.70
N ILE A 145 -3.46 -13.42 1.81
CA ILE A 145 -2.48 -12.34 1.66
C ILE A 145 -1.39 -12.48 2.72
N GLY A 146 -1.76 -12.66 3.98
CA GLY A 146 -0.80 -12.88 5.07
C GLY A 146 0.07 -14.13 4.85
N GLN A 147 -0.52 -15.22 4.36
CA GLN A 147 0.21 -16.42 3.95
C GLN A 147 1.18 -16.14 2.78
N CYS A 148 0.75 -15.47 1.71
CA CYS A 148 1.63 -15.16 0.58
C CYS A 148 2.82 -14.30 1.01
N LEU A 149 2.60 -13.29 1.86
CA LEU A 149 3.64 -12.40 2.38
C LEU A 149 4.64 -13.08 3.34
N THR A 150 4.33 -14.28 3.83
CA THR A 150 5.17 -15.03 4.78
C THR A 150 5.75 -16.32 4.18
N GLN A 151 5.10 -16.88 3.16
CA GLN A 151 5.49 -18.15 2.52
C GLN A 151 6.60 -18.02 1.47
N GLY A 152 7.21 -16.84 1.31
CA GLY A 152 8.39 -16.65 0.44
C GLY A 152 9.54 -17.63 0.77
N GLU A 153 9.60 -18.15 2.01
CA GLU A 153 10.58 -19.17 2.43
C GLU A 153 10.24 -20.62 1.98
N PHE A 154 8.98 -20.97 1.68
CA PHE A 154 8.55 -22.38 1.54
C PHE A 154 8.35 -22.88 0.11
N LEU A 155 8.35 -21.99 -0.88
CA LEU A 155 8.22 -22.37 -2.28
C LEU A 155 9.60 -22.37 -2.95
N LEU A 156 10.24 -23.53 -3.01
CA LEU A 156 11.37 -23.78 -3.89
C LEU A 156 11.02 -23.28 -5.31
N PRO A 157 11.91 -22.54 -6.00
CA PRO A 157 11.61 -22.02 -7.31
C PRO A 157 11.41 -23.19 -8.28
N THR A 158 10.17 -23.43 -8.70
CA THR A 158 9.91 -24.20 -9.91
C THR A 158 10.49 -23.42 -11.08
N LYS A 159 11.57 -23.97 -11.66
CA LYS A 159 12.21 -23.49 -12.89
C LYS A 159 11.23 -23.55 -14.07
N TYR A 160 10.35 -22.58 -14.17
CA TYR A 160 9.69 -22.21 -15.42
C TYR A 160 10.09 -20.78 -15.76
N GLY A 161 11.38 -20.62 -16.07
CA GLY A 161 11.89 -19.42 -16.71
C GLY A 161 11.45 -19.41 -18.16
N ALA A 162 10.34 -18.74 -18.46
CA ALA A 162 10.08 -18.26 -19.81
C ALA A 162 11.04 -17.08 -20.05
N THR A 163 12.20 -17.36 -20.61
CA THR A 163 13.13 -16.37 -21.12
C THR A 163 12.50 -15.69 -22.34
N MET A 164 12.11 -14.42 -22.20
CA MET A 164 11.88 -13.53 -23.35
C MET A 164 12.29 -12.09 -23.02
N GLY A 165 13.33 -11.63 -23.72
CA GLY A 165 13.52 -10.24 -24.14
C GLY A 165 14.24 -9.28 -23.18
N GLU A 166 15.51 -9.00 -23.50
CA GLU A 166 16.43 -7.97 -22.97
C GLU A 166 16.72 -7.93 -21.45
N ALA A 167 18.02 -7.99 -21.14
CA ALA A 167 18.61 -8.02 -19.80
C ALA A 167 18.40 -6.69 -19.05
N GLY A 168 17.22 -6.48 -18.48
CA GLY A 168 16.95 -5.48 -17.45
C GLY A 168 16.83 -6.13 -16.05
N PRO A 169 16.92 -5.35 -14.96
CA PRO A 169 16.75 -5.86 -13.60
C PRO A 169 15.30 -6.29 -13.26
N GLY A 170 14.35 -6.08 -14.18
CA GLY A 170 12.93 -6.34 -13.99
C GLY A 170 12.51 -7.76 -14.32
N GLU A 171 11.79 -8.41 -13.41
CA GLU A 171 11.17 -9.71 -13.64
C GLU A 171 9.70 -9.76 -13.21
N ILE A 172 8.96 -10.72 -13.78
CA ILE A 172 7.66 -11.13 -13.25
C ILE A 172 7.91 -12.32 -12.32
N SER A 173 7.69 -12.12 -11.03
CA SER A 173 7.84 -13.17 -10.02
C SER A 173 6.48 -13.75 -9.64
N VAL A 174 6.42 -15.08 -9.56
CA VAL A 174 5.23 -15.76 -9.05
C VAL A 174 5.13 -15.63 -7.53
N PRO A 175 6.15 -16.00 -6.73
CA PRO A 175 6.13 -15.75 -5.29
C PRO A 175 6.64 -14.34 -4.93
N PHE A 176 6.30 -13.88 -3.73
CA PHE A 176 7.05 -12.82 -3.06
C PHE A 176 8.51 -13.26 -2.89
N PRO A 177 9.48 -12.33 -2.98
CA PRO A 177 10.86 -12.65 -2.64
C PRO A 177 10.93 -13.30 -1.26
N PRO A 178 11.79 -14.31 -1.05
CA PRO A 178 12.10 -14.77 0.29
C PRO A 178 12.68 -13.59 1.09
N ASP A 179 12.41 -13.56 2.38
CA ASP A 179 13.08 -12.63 3.31
C ASP A 179 12.91 -11.14 3.05
N VAL A 180 11.70 -10.71 2.65
CA VAL A 180 11.39 -9.28 2.50
C VAL A 180 11.64 -8.53 3.81
N ASP A 181 12.44 -7.47 3.76
CA ASP A 181 12.81 -6.66 4.91
C ASP A 181 11.71 -5.66 5.29
N PHE A 182 11.09 -5.04 4.29
CA PHE A 182 10.09 -4.00 4.44
C PHE A 182 8.88 -4.24 3.55
N VAL A 183 7.68 -4.26 4.14
CA VAL A 183 6.40 -4.41 3.43
C VAL A 183 5.53 -3.19 3.68
N CYS A 184 5.14 -2.51 2.61
CA CYS A 184 4.24 -1.36 2.59
C CYS A 184 2.93 -1.76 1.90
N LEU A 185 1.80 -1.71 2.60
CA LEU A 185 0.50 -2.06 2.03
C LEU A 185 -0.43 -0.86 1.97
N GLN A 186 -1.26 -0.84 0.94
CA GLN A 186 -2.36 0.12 0.76
C GLN A 186 -3.71 -0.61 0.81
N GLU A 187 -4.77 0.13 1.12
CA GLU A 187 -6.16 -0.36 1.25
C GLU A 187 -6.40 -1.44 2.31
N VAL A 188 -5.65 -1.40 3.42
CA VAL A 188 -5.96 -2.15 4.65
C VAL A 188 -7.02 -1.41 5.46
N PHE A 189 -8.20 -1.19 4.87
CA PHE A 189 -9.25 -0.34 5.44
C PHE A 189 -10.08 -1.05 6.53
N ASP A 190 -10.41 -2.33 6.34
CA ASP A 190 -11.15 -3.08 7.35
C ASP A 190 -10.25 -3.36 8.57
N GLN A 191 -10.64 -2.79 9.72
CA GLN A 191 -9.85 -2.89 10.95
C GLN A 191 -9.65 -4.34 11.43
N ARG A 192 -10.62 -5.23 11.17
CA ARG A 192 -10.53 -6.64 11.59
C ARG A 192 -9.56 -7.40 10.68
N ALA A 193 -9.62 -7.15 9.38
CA ALA A 193 -8.67 -7.67 8.41
C ALA A 193 -7.25 -7.17 8.70
N GLY A 194 -7.10 -5.87 8.99
CA GLY A 194 -5.80 -5.28 9.36
C GLY A 194 -5.23 -5.86 10.65
N ALA A 195 -6.05 -6.05 11.69
CA ALA A 195 -5.62 -6.70 12.93
C ALA A 195 -5.25 -8.18 12.71
N HIS A 196 -6.00 -8.91 11.89
CA HIS A 196 -5.69 -10.29 11.54
C HIS A 196 -4.39 -10.39 10.72
N LEU A 197 -4.19 -9.51 9.75
CA LEU A 197 -2.97 -9.44 8.96
C LEU A 197 -1.77 -9.11 9.85
N CYS A 198 -1.92 -8.15 10.77
CA CYS A 198 -0.91 -7.86 11.79
C CYS A 198 -0.52 -9.10 12.59
N GLN A 199 -1.49 -9.90 13.05
CA GLN A 199 -1.23 -11.17 13.75
C GLN A 199 -0.47 -12.18 12.89
N LEU A 200 -0.85 -12.35 11.62
CA LEU A 200 -0.19 -13.28 10.69
C LEU A 200 1.25 -12.88 10.37
N LEU A 201 1.54 -11.57 10.29
CA LEU A 201 2.87 -11.05 9.96
C LEU A 201 3.79 -10.94 11.18
N SER A 202 3.24 -10.86 12.40
CA SER A 202 4.04 -10.67 13.62
C SER A 202 5.16 -11.71 13.86
N PRO A 203 5.01 -12.99 13.49
CA PRO A 203 6.11 -13.96 13.62
C PRO A 203 7.29 -13.71 12.69
N PHE A 204 7.13 -12.89 11.65
CA PHE A 204 8.13 -12.63 10.60
C PHE A 204 8.64 -11.19 10.60
N TYR A 205 7.89 -10.26 11.21
CA TYR A 205 8.22 -8.85 11.28
C TYR A 205 8.13 -8.35 12.73
N GLU A 206 9.27 -7.92 13.27
CA GLU A 206 9.42 -7.47 14.66
C GLU A 206 8.67 -6.16 14.92
N HIS A 207 8.52 -5.33 13.87
CA HIS A 207 7.98 -3.98 13.97
C HIS A 207 6.87 -3.76 12.93
N ILE A 208 5.65 -3.50 13.39
CA ILE A 208 4.49 -3.27 12.51
C ILE A 208 3.79 -1.97 12.89
N VAL A 209 3.61 -1.07 11.92
CA VAL A 209 2.81 0.15 12.03
C VAL A 209 1.51 -0.07 11.25
N TYR A 210 0.36 -0.07 11.94
CA TYR A 210 -0.94 -0.42 11.36
C TYR A 210 -2.06 0.46 11.92
N ASP A 211 -3.28 0.30 11.37
CA ASP A 211 -4.43 1.17 11.67
C ASP A 211 -4.07 2.66 11.50
N VAL A 212 -3.30 2.91 10.44
CA VAL A 212 -2.76 4.22 10.10
C VAL A 212 -3.87 5.08 9.54
N GLY A 213 -3.87 6.35 9.92
CA GLY A 213 -4.87 7.30 9.50
C GLY A 213 -5.68 7.83 10.66
N THR A 214 -6.60 8.69 10.28
CA THR A 214 -7.46 9.45 11.19
C THR A 214 -8.90 9.27 10.76
N TYR A 215 -9.81 9.29 11.72
CA TYR A 215 -11.24 9.25 11.47
C TYR A 215 -11.90 10.52 12.00
N GLY A 216 -13.19 10.69 11.73
CA GLY A 216 -13.98 11.81 12.22
C GLY A 216 -13.73 13.09 11.42
N LEU A 217 -14.03 14.24 12.02
CA LEU A 217 -13.92 15.53 11.34
C LEU A 217 -12.47 16.01 11.28
N GLN A 218 -11.97 16.24 10.08
CA GLN A 218 -10.69 16.89 9.81
C GLN A 218 -10.93 18.16 8.99
N GLY A 219 -10.81 19.31 9.65
CA GLY A 219 -11.26 20.58 9.06
C GLY A 219 -12.75 20.48 8.73
N CYS A 220 -13.09 20.66 7.45
CA CYS A 220 -14.47 20.58 6.95
C CYS A 220 -14.82 19.22 6.34
N SER A 221 -13.94 18.21 6.42
CA SER A 221 -14.13 16.89 5.80
C SER A 221 -14.33 15.81 6.85
N LEU A 222 -15.34 14.95 6.66
CA LEU A 222 -15.57 13.77 7.50
C LEU A 222 -14.80 12.57 6.94
N LYS A 223 -13.91 12.00 7.74
CA LYS A 223 -13.15 10.78 7.45
C LYS A 223 -13.83 9.57 8.11
N VAL A 224 -14.40 8.70 7.29
CA VAL A 224 -15.08 7.46 7.72
C VAL A 224 -14.16 6.26 7.59
N LEU A 225 -13.26 6.27 6.60
CA LEU A 225 -12.18 5.29 6.43
C LEU A 225 -10.85 5.92 6.85
N ASN A 226 -9.96 5.12 7.45
CA ASN A 226 -8.59 5.54 7.71
C ASN A 226 -7.79 5.62 6.40
N SER A 227 -6.46 5.63 6.47
CA SER A 227 -5.63 5.71 5.26
C SER A 227 -5.50 4.39 4.51
N GLY A 228 -5.83 3.27 5.16
CA GLY A 228 -5.56 1.93 4.66
C GLY A 228 -4.06 1.61 4.56
N LEU A 229 -3.17 2.45 5.10
CA LEU A 229 -1.74 2.21 5.07
C LEU A 229 -1.32 1.24 6.18
N PHE A 230 -0.35 0.39 5.87
CA PHE A 230 0.23 -0.58 6.78
C PHE A 230 1.71 -0.76 6.44
N LEU A 231 2.58 -0.80 7.44
CA LEU A 231 4.01 -1.03 7.23
C LEU A 231 4.51 -2.10 8.19
N ALA A 232 5.23 -3.09 7.68
CA ALA A 232 5.96 -4.08 8.47
C ALA A 232 7.45 -4.01 8.16
N SER A 233 8.27 -4.15 9.20
CA SER A 233 9.72 -4.04 9.14
C SER A 233 10.36 -5.14 9.99
N ARG A 234 11.39 -5.79 9.43
CA ARG A 234 12.30 -6.66 10.19
C ARG A 234 13.28 -5.86 11.06
N TYR A 235 13.48 -4.59 10.74
CA TYR A 235 14.42 -3.69 11.42
C TYR A 235 13.72 -2.75 12.41
N PRO A 236 14.41 -2.34 13.51
CA PRO A 236 13.86 -1.43 14.50
C PRO A 236 13.33 -0.12 13.92
N VAL A 237 12.07 0.18 14.21
CA VAL A 237 11.45 1.47 13.87
C VAL A 237 11.85 2.50 14.94
N LEU A 238 12.56 3.54 14.53
CA LEU A 238 13.02 4.63 15.39
C LEU A 238 11.97 5.74 15.52
N ALA A 239 11.29 6.03 14.41
CA ALA A 239 10.25 7.04 14.33
C ALA A 239 9.23 6.69 13.24
N ALA A 240 8.00 7.10 13.45
CA ALA A 240 6.94 7.01 12.46
C ALA A 240 6.04 8.24 12.55
N GLN A 241 5.63 8.80 11.41
CA GLN A 241 4.70 9.92 11.32
C GLN A 241 3.73 9.70 10.16
N TYR A 242 2.45 9.93 10.42
CA TYR A 242 1.41 9.93 9.41
C TYR A 242 0.84 11.34 9.22
N ARG A 243 0.57 11.73 7.97
CA ARG A 243 -0.10 12.98 7.62
C ARG A 243 -1.17 12.74 6.54
N CYS A 244 -2.38 13.22 6.79
CA CYS A 244 -3.49 13.16 5.84
C CYS A 244 -3.37 14.27 4.79
N TYR A 245 -3.58 13.95 3.52
CA TYR A 245 -3.63 14.96 2.47
C TYR A 245 -4.84 15.88 2.66
N PRO A 246 -4.66 17.22 2.56
CA PRO A 246 -5.75 18.16 2.71
C PRO A 246 -6.65 18.21 1.45
N LYS A 247 -6.05 18.02 0.27
CA LYS A 247 -6.76 18.06 -1.02
C LYS A 247 -7.25 16.66 -1.39
N CYS A 248 -8.56 16.52 -1.49
CA CYS A 248 -9.29 15.33 -1.90
C CYS A 248 -10.68 15.74 -2.42
N SER A 249 -11.34 14.88 -3.16
CA SER A 249 -12.67 15.13 -3.74
C SER A 249 -13.52 13.85 -3.73
N GLY A 250 -14.83 13.98 -3.97
CA GLY A 250 -15.73 12.85 -4.16
C GLY A 250 -15.72 11.83 -3.01
N GLU A 251 -15.77 10.54 -3.35
CA GLU A 251 -15.78 9.43 -2.40
C GLU A 251 -14.46 9.33 -1.62
N ASP A 252 -13.33 9.67 -2.26
CA ASP A 252 -12.01 9.66 -1.64
C ASP A 252 -11.89 10.65 -0.49
N ALA A 253 -12.71 11.71 -0.46
CA ALA A 253 -12.79 12.63 0.65
C ALA A 253 -13.25 11.94 1.96
N LEU A 254 -13.93 10.80 1.90
CA LEU A 254 -14.32 10.01 3.07
C LEU A 254 -13.18 9.14 3.62
N SER A 255 -12.09 8.97 2.86
CA SER A 255 -10.89 8.26 3.28
C SER A 255 -9.80 9.23 3.70
N ALA A 256 -9.02 8.85 4.72
CA ALA A 256 -7.87 9.62 5.15
C ALA A 256 -6.65 9.26 4.30
N LYS A 257 -6.68 9.51 2.98
CA LYS A 257 -5.49 9.31 2.13
C LYS A 257 -4.35 10.20 2.60
N GLY A 258 -3.12 9.71 2.57
CA GLY A 258 -2.01 10.40 3.19
C GLY A 258 -0.66 9.71 3.00
N LEU A 259 0.35 10.24 3.68
CA LEU A 259 1.72 9.73 3.69
C LEU A 259 2.05 9.17 5.07
N LEU A 260 2.58 7.95 5.12
CA LEU A 260 3.24 7.35 6.27
C LEU A 260 4.76 7.38 6.05
N SER A 261 5.48 8.14 6.88
CA SER A 261 6.94 8.20 6.89
C SER A 261 7.48 7.45 8.10
N VAL A 262 8.47 6.58 7.88
CA VAL A 262 9.09 5.73 8.91
C VAL A 262 10.61 5.78 8.78
N GLN A 263 11.29 5.93 9.92
CA GLN A 263 12.74 5.82 10.03
C GLN A 263 13.08 4.48 10.71
N VAL A 264 14.02 3.73 10.14
CA VAL A 264 14.46 2.43 10.65
C VAL A 264 15.96 2.41 10.95
N GLN A 265 16.38 1.61 11.93
CA GLN A 265 17.78 1.36 12.28
C GLN A 265 18.28 0.10 11.57
N LEU A 266 19.32 0.22 10.76
CA LEU A 266 19.81 -0.86 9.89
C LEU A 266 21.11 -1.50 10.38
N GLY A 267 21.89 -0.76 11.17
CA GLY A 267 23.22 -1.17 11.58
C GLY A 267 24.06 -0.03 12.15
N ALA A 268 25.38 -0.19 12.13
CA ALA A 268 26.32 0.82 12.60
C ALA A 268 27.54 0.94 11.67
N ALA A 269 28.10 2.14 11.52
CA ALA A 269 29.30 2.42 10.76
C ALA A 269 30.24 3.27 11.63
N HIS A 270 31.40 2.74 12.04
CA HIS A 270 32.35 3.47 12.90
C HIS A 270 31.73 4.12 14.16
N GLY A 271 30.79 3.43 14.82
CA GLY A 271 30.06 3.96 15.98
C GLY A 271 28.94 4.95 15.65
N GLN A 272 28.72 5.27 14.37
CA GLN A 272 27.55 5.99 13.88
C GLN A 272 26.42 5.04 13.52
N ARG A 273 25.18 5.52 13.57
CA ARG A 273 23.99 4.73 13.22
C ARG A 273 23.79 4.73 11.71
N ILE A 274 23.50 3.56 11.15
CA ILE A 274 23.00 3.45 9.78
C ILE A 274 21.47 3.43 9.83
N VAL A 275 20.82 4.36 9.15
CA VAL A 275 19.37 4.52 9.13
C VAL A 275 18.81 4.45 7.71
N GLY A 276 17.53 4.10 7.59
CA GLY A 276 16.79 4.15 6.34
C GLY A 276 15.45 4.86 6.51
N TYR A 277 14.97 5.47 5.43
CA TYR A 277 13.67 6.14 5.38
C TYR A 277 12.72 5.43 4.42
N LEU A 278 11.48 5.24 4.87
CA LEU A 278 10.39 4.63 4.12
C LEU A 278 9.21 5.60 4.10
N ASN A 279 8.73 5.95 2.91
CA ASN A 279 7.62 6.85 2.67
C ASN A 279 6.55 6.09 1.88
N CYS A 280 5.48 5.64 2.54
CA CYS A 280 4.39 4.90 1.92
C CYS A 280 3.15 5.79 1.77
N THR A 281 2.58 5.88 0.57
CA THR A 281 1.40 6.70 0.28
C THR A 281 0.29 5.95 -0.44
N HIS A 282 -0.90 6.53 -0.43
CA HIS A 282 -2.00 6.18 -1.32
C HIS A 282 -2.62 7.49 -1.81
N LEU A 283 -2.47 7.81 -3.09
CA LEU A 283 -2.93 9.07 -3.68
C LEU A 283 -4.39 9.01 -4.12
N HIS A 284 -4.95 10.18 -4.44
CA HIS A 284 -6.30 10.39 -4.95
C HIS A 284 -6.58 9.59 -6.24
N ALA A 285 -7.64 8.79 -6.24
CA ALA A 285 -7.94 7.77 -7.24
C ALA A 285 -8.62 8.28 -8.52
N PRO A 286 -9.62 9.19 -8.47
CA PRO A 286 -10.33 9.66 -9.66
C PRO A 286 -9.39 10.15 -10.77
N ALA A 287 -9.41 9.49 -11.93
CA ALA A 287 -8.49 9.76 -13.04
C ALA A 287 -8.52 11.22 -13.52
N ALA A 288 -9.68 11.87 -13.47
CA ALA A 288 -9.88 13.27 -13.88
C ALA A 288 -9.13 14.29 -13.00
N ASP A 289 -8.76 13.92 -11.78
CA ASP A 289 -8.26 14.86 -10.77
C ASP A 289 -6.72 14.88 -10.69
N ALA A 290 -6.07 15.02 -11.85
CA ALA A 290 -4.61 15.04 -11.98
C ALA A 290 -3.94 16.11 -11.10
N GLN A 291 -4.54 17.31 -11.03
CA GLN A 291 -4.01 18.40 -10.21
C GLN A 291 -4.02 18.06 -8.71
N ILE A 292 -5.04 17.36 -8.22
CA ILE A 292 -5.09 16.92 -6.81
C ILE A 292 -3.92 15.98 -6.54
N ARG A 293 -3.67 15.00 -7.42
CA ARG A 293 -2.51 14.10 -7.29
C ARG A 293 -1.18 14.85 -7.31
N CYS A 294 -1.00 15.82 -8.21
CA CYS A 294 0.20 16.68 -8.22
C CYS A 294 0.38 17.40 -6.88
N ASP A 295 -0.67 18.04 -6.37
CA ASP A 295 -0.59 18.74 -5.10
C ASP A 295 -0.26 17.80 -3.93
N GLN A 296 -0.81 16.57 -3.95
CA GLN A 296 -0.49 15.54 -2.97
C GLN A 296 0.96 15.06 -3.08
N LEU A 297 1.50 14.90 -4.29
CA LEU A 297 2.90 14.55 -4.51
C LEU A 297 3.84 15.65 -4.01
N THR A 298 3.59 16.92 -4.36
CA THR A 298 4.36 18.07 -3.87
C THR A 298 4.34 18.11 -2.34
N GLN A 299 3.15 17.94 -1.75
CA GLN A 299 2.99 17.93 -0.30
C GLN A 299 3.70 16.74 0.36
N GLY A 300 3.66 15.57 -0.27
CA GLY A 300 4.34 14.36 0.18
C GLY A 300 5.85 14.50 0.18
N LEU A 301 6.43 15.09 -0.87
CA LEU A 301 7.87 15.40 -0.92
C LEU A 301 8.29 16.33 0.21
N PHE A 302 7.53 17.41 0.43
CA PHE A 302 7.79 18.34 1.53
C PHE A 302 7.73 17.63 2.90
N TRP A 303 6.73 16.76 3.12
CA TRP A 303 6.61 16.03 4.37
C TRP A 303 7.70 14.99 4.58
N ALA A 304 8.12 14.29 3.52
CA ALA A 304 9.23 13.34 3.59
C ALA A 304 10.54 14.05 3.97
N GLN A 305 10.79 15.23 3.39
CA GLN A 305 11.95 16.05 3.75
C GLN A 305 11.86 16.56 5.19
N LEU A 306 10.72 17.14 5.59
CA LEU A 306 10.50 17.62 6.95
C LEU A 306 10.65 16.50 8.00
N PHE A 307 10.18 15.29 7.68
CA PHE A 307 10.34 14.13 8.55
C PHE A 307 11.81 13.77 8.73
N GLN A 308 12.60 13.78 7.65
CA GLN A 308 14.06 13.57 7.72
C GLN A 308 14.75 14.65 8.53
N ASP A 309 14.51 15.93 8.23
CA ASP A 309 15.10 17.05 8.96
C ASP A 309 14.83 17.00 10.47
N THR A 310 13.68 16.44 10.86
CA THR A 310 13.27 16.31 12.27
C THR A 310 13.93 15.11 12.98
N HIS A 311 14.25 14.03 12.26
CA HIS A 311 14.64 12.74 12.87
C HIS A 311 16.07 12.28 12.55
N THR A 312 16.73 12.88 11.56
CA THR A 312 18.15 12.65 11.29
C THR A 312 18.97 13.23 12.44
N GLN A 313 19.81 12.40 13.06
CA GLN A 313 20.77 12.83 14.06
C GLN A 313 22.12 13.14 13.42
N ARG A 314 22.92 13.97 14.11
CA ARG A 314 24.27 14.29 13.65
C ARG A 314 25.12 13.03 13.59
N GLY A 315 25.64 12.73 12.41
CA GLY A 315 26.46 11.55 12.15
C GLY A 315 25.67 10.32 11.68
N ASP A 316 24.34 10.38 11.55
CA ASP A 316 23.61 9.27 10.92
C ASP A 316 24.08 9.07 9.48
N VAL A 317 24.29 7.81 9.11
CA VAL A 317 24.53 7.38 7.72
C VAL A 317 23.20 6.92 7.14
N ILE A 318 22.70 7.65 6.14
CA ILE A 318 21.44 7.32 5.48
C ILE A 318 21.74 6.30 4.38
N ALA A 319 21.33 5.05 4.61
CA ALA A 319 21.50 3.98 3.64
C ALA A 319 20.56 4.18 2.44
N PHE A 320 19.27 4.27 2.70
CA PHE A 320 18.27 4.42 1.65
C PHE A 320 17.19 5.41 2.07
N ASP A 321 16.55 5.99 1.06
CA ASP A 321 15.29 6.70 1.19
C ASP A 321 14.36 6.26 0.06
N VAL A 322 13.30 5.54 0.45
CA VAL A 322 12.36 4.89 -0.47
C VAL A 322 11.00 5.55 -0.37
N PHE A 323 10.41 5.88 -1.51
CA PHE A 323 9.06 6.43 -1.64
C PHE A 323 8.21 5.49 -2.49
N CYS A 324 7.16 4.92 -1.91
CA CYS A 324 6.37 3.87 -2.54
C CYS A 324 4.87 4.00 -2.28
N GLY A 325 4.08 3.24 -3.03
CA GLY A 325 2.65 3.10 -2.83
C GLY A 325 1.85 3.14 -4.11
N ASP A 326 0.54 3.26 -3.95
CA ASP A 326 -0.41 3.42 -5.05
C ASP A 326 -0.57 4.91 -5.37
N PHE A 327 -0.06 5.31 -6.53
CA PHE A 327 -0.08 6.70 -6.97
C PHE A 327 -1.32 7.03 -7.80
N ASN A 328 -2.12 6.03 -8.21
CA ASN A 328 -3.32 6.20 -9.02
C ASN A 328 -3.15 6.92 -10.38
N PHE A 329 -1.92 7.14 -10.85
CA PHE A 329 -1.62 7.59 -12.21
C PHE A 329 -0.55 6.71 -12.85
N ASP A 330 -0.63 6.56 -14.16
CA ASP A 330 0.32 5.76 -14.93
C ASP A 330 1.35 6.61 -15.65
N ASN A 331 2.39 5.96 -16.19
CA ASN A 331 3.39 6.58 -17.03
C ASN A 331 3.27 6.17 -18.51
N CYS A 332 2.05 5.91 -19.02
CA CYS A 332 1.84 5.49 -20.41
C CYS A 332 0.67 6.19 -21.13
N SER A 333 -0.35 6.60 -20.39
CA SER A 333 -1.55 7.25 -20.92
C SER A 333 -1.24 8.66 -21.44
N SER A 334 -1.79 8.98 -22.61
CA SER A 334 -1.72 10.33 -23.16
C SER A 334 -2.72 11.24 -22.44
N GLY A 335 -2.22 12.09 -21.53
CA GLY A 335 -3.03 13.12 -20.89
C GLY A 335 -3.43 14.22 -21.85
N GLY A 336 -4.42 14.00 -22.73
CA GLY A 336 -5.03 15.02 -23.59
C GLY A 336 -4.06 16.02 -24.23
N ALA A 337 -4.53 17.25 -24.48
CA ALA A 337 -3.74 18.32 -25.11
C ALA A 337 -2.69 19.00 -24.19
N GLY A 338 -2.53 18.52 -22.94
CA GLY A 338 -1.69 19.16 -21.91
C GLY A 338 -0.62 18.25 -21.28
N GLY A 339 -0.51 16.98 -21.70
CA GLY A 339 0.27 15.98 -20.97
C GLY A 339 -0.40 15.60 -19.63
N SER A 340 -0.05 14.44 -19.07
CA SER A 340 -0.45 14.13 -17.69
C SER A 340 0.56 14.81 -16.76
N LEU A 341 0.08 15.81 -16.02
CA LEU A 341 0.86 16.67 -15.14
C LEU A 341 1.70 15.86 -14.14
N GLU A 342 1.14 14.73 -13.68
CA GLU A 342 1.76 13.82 -12.72
C GLU A 342 3.01 13.16 -13.29
N GLN A 343 2.99 12.79 -14.57
CA GLN A 343 4.12 12.14 -15.24
C GLN A 343 5.33 13.08 -15.33
N THR A 344 5.14 14.39 -15.30
CA THR A 344 6.21 15.41 -15.32
C THR A 344 6.52 15.99 -13.93
N HIS A 345 5.88 15.48 -12.88
CA HIS A 345 6.04 15.99 -11.52
C HIS A 345 7.49 15.87 -11.02
N GLU A 346 7.91 16.82 -10.17
CA GLU A 346 9.27 16.94 -9.64
C GLU A 346 9.72 15.75 -8.78
N ILE A 347 8.79 14.90 -8.32
CA ILE A 347 9.13 13.68 -7.58
C ILE A 347 10.13 12.81 -8.35
N PHE A 348 10.00 12.73 -9.67
CA PHE A 348 10.90 11.96 -10.53
C PHE A 348 12.26 12.63 -10.77
N ARG A 349 12.46 13.86 -10.29
CA ARG A 349 13.78 14.52 -10.22
C ARG A 349 14.49 14.22 -8.90
N HIS A 350 13.72 14.02 -7.83
CA HIS A 350 14.25 13.76 -6.49
C HIS A 350 14.40 12.26 -6.20
N TYR A 351 13.52 11.43 -6.75
CA TYR A 351 13.53 9.98 -6.60
C TYR A 351 13.58 9.32 -7.98
N GLN A 352 14.43 8.30 -8.07
CA GLN A 352 14.63 7.47 -9.24
C GLN A 352 13.56 6.37 -9.28
N ASP A 353 12.93 6.20 -10.45
CA ASP A 353 12.02 5.08 -10.74
C ASP A 353 12.77 4.05 -11.60
N PRO A 354 13.05 2.84 -11.10
CA PRO A 354 13.73 1.79 -11.87
C PRO A 354 13.03 1.45 -13.20
N CYS A 355 11.71 1.56 -13.24
CA CYS A 355 10.88 1.21 -14.38
C CYS A 355 10.76 2.32 -15.43
N ARG A 356 11.32 3.52 -15.17
CA ARG A 356 11.09 4.72 -15.97
C ARG A 356 12.30 5.08 -16.83
N VAL A 357 12.04 5.52 -18.05
CA VAL A 357 13.01 6.23 -18.90
C VAL A 357 12.72 7.72 -18.89
N GLY A 358 11.44 8.10 -18.98
CA GLY A 358 11.00 9.49 -18.96
C GLY A 358 9.48 9.60 -18.82
N PRO A 359 8.92 10.81 -18.88
CA PRO A 359 7.47 11.00 -18.91
C PRO A 359 6.85 10.26 -20.09
N ARG A 360 5.84 9.43 -19.83
CA ARG A 360 5.16 8.55 -20.82
C ARG A 360 6.01 7.42 -21.38
N GLN A 361 7.20 7.19 -20.84
CA GLN A 361 8.11 6.19 -21.33
C GLN A 361 8.66 5.35 -20.19
N ASP A 362 8.10 4.16 -20.07
CA ASP A 362 8.62 3.11 -19.21
C ASP A 362 9.69 2.29 -19.93
N ARG A 363 10.51 1.58 -19.15
CA ARG A 363 11.47 0.59 -19.65
C ARG A 363 10.71 -0.55 -20.34
N PRO A 364 11.30 -1.21 -21.36
CA PRO A 364 10.62 -2.28 -22.10
C PRO A 364 10.12 -3.46 -21.24
N TRP A 365 10.75 -3.70 -20.09
CA TRP A 365 10.39 -4.77 -19.17
C TRP A 365 9.31 -4.39 -18.15
N ALA A 366 8.95 -3.10 -18.04
CA ALA A 366 7.95 -2.65 -17.09
C ALA A 366 6.53 -2.99 -17.58
N ILE A 367 5.68 -3.42 -16.65
CA ILE A 367 4.29 -3.79 -16.94
C ILE A 367 3.33 -3.04 -16.03
N GLY A 368 2.05 -3.01 -16.44
CA GLY A 368 0.98 -2.45 -15.63
C GLY A 368 0.70 -3.28 -14.37
N THR A 369 0.12 -2.62 -13.37
CA THR A 369 -0.13 -3.21 -12.04
C THR A 369 -1.61 -3.44 -11.72
N PRO A 370 -2.59 -2.62 -12.18
CA PRO A 370 -4.00 -2.92 -11.99
C PRO A 370 -4.45 -4.06 -12.91
N CYS A 371 -5.22 -4.96 -12.34
CA CYS A 371 -5.73 -6.17 -12.94
C CYS A 371 -7.24 -6.06 -13.23
N ARG A 372 -7.66 -6.54 -14.40
CA ARG A 372 -9.06 -6.66 -14.79
C ARG A 372 -9.59 -8.04 -14.41
N PRO A 373 -10.82 -8.12 -13.90
CA PRO A 373 -11.48 -9.40 -13.72
C PRO A 373 -12.02 -9.90 -15.06
N LEU A 374 -11.29 -10.74 -15.83
CA LEU A 374 -11.81 -11.75 -16.80
C LEU A 374 -10.73 -12.45 -17.72
N ARG A 375 -10.63 -13.79 -17.55
CA ARG A 375 -10.82 -14.92 -18.51
C ARG A 375 -10.04 -15.23 -19.81
N LYS A 376 -9.10 -14.48 -20.37
CA LYS A 376 -8.32 -15.01 -21.54
C LYS A 376 -6.81 -14.85 -21.37
N GLU A 377 -6.07 -15.88 -21.78
CA GLU A 377 -4.61 -15.90 -21.81
C GLU A 377 -4.05 -14.68 -22.55
N GLY A 378 -3.05 -14.02 -21.95
CA GLY A 378 -2.37 -12.85 -22.50
C GLY A 378 -2.46 -11.61 -21.62
N ARG A 379 -1.33 -10.89 -21.47
CA ARG A 379 -1.17 -9.70 -20.60
C ARG A 379 -2.24 -8.63 -20.84
N ARG A 380 -2.63 -8.40 -22.10
CA ARG A 380 -3.61 -7.37 -22.50
C ARG A 380 -5.05 -7.64 -22.05
N THR A 381 -5.36 -8.87 -21.65
CA THR A 381 -6.68 -9.22 -21.11
C THR A 381 -6.72 -9.04 -19.59
N TYR A 382 -5.59 -9.26 -18.92
CA TYR A 382 -5.48 -9.21 -17.46
C TYR A 382 -5.11 -7.84 -16.92
N LEU A 383 -4.32 -7.05 -17.64
CA LEU A 383 -3.88 -5.73 -17.17
C LEU A 383 -4.85 -4.63 -17.63
N ALA A 384 -5.00 -3.58 -16.82
CA ALA A 384 -5.70 -2.38 -17.25
C ALA A 384 -4.86 -1.63 -18.29
N GLY A 385 -5.41 -1.47 -19.50
CA GLY A 385 -4.78 -0.66 -20.56
C GLY A 385 -4.93 0.85 -20.34
N PRO A 386 -4.27 1.68 -21.16
CA PRO A 386 -4.28 3.14 -21.07
C PRO A 386 -5.68 3.75 -21.03
N ILE A 387 -5.79 4.91 -20.39
CA ILE A 387 -7.04 5.66 -20.20
C ILE A 387 -6.92 7.10 -20.69
N LEU A 388 -8.06 7.70 -21.02
CA LEU A 388 -8.21 9.13 -21.24
C LEU A 388 -8.24 9.87 -19.89
N GLN A 389 -8.13 11.20 -19.94
CA GLN A 389 -8.21 12.05 -18.73
C GLN A 389 -9.50 11.85 -17.93
N ASP A 390 -10.61 11.54 -18.59
CA ASP A 390 -11.90 11.28 -17.94
C ASP A 390 -12.01 9.86 -17.34
N GLY A 391 -10.96 9.05 -17.40
CA GLY A 391 -10.92 7.68 -16.89
C GLY A 391 -11.43 6.60 -17.83
N ARG A 392 -11.97 6.97 -19.00
CA ARG A 392 -12.42 5.98 -20.00
C ARG A 392 -11.24 5.30 -20.69
N PRO A 393 -11.36 4.03 -21.12
CA PRO A 393 -10.32 3.38 -21.91
C PRO A 393 -9.95 4.20 -23.15
N ASP A 394 -8.65 4.33 -23.44
CA ASP A 394 -8.17 5.04 -24.61
C ASP A 394 -8.46 4.23 -25.89
N PRO A 395 -9.29 4.75 -26.84
CA PRO A 395 -9.60 4.05 -28.08
C PRO A 395 -8.35 3.79 -28.95
N SER A 396 -7.33 4.64 -28.87
CA SER A 396 -6.09 4.48 -29.64
C SER A 396 -5.27 3.26 -29.19
N ALA A 397 -5.44 2.84 -27.94
CA ALA A 397 -4.79 1.66 -27.38
C ALA A 397 -5.37 0.33 -27.94
N ALA A 398 -6.47 0.36 -28.68
CA ALA A 398 -7.03 -0.83 -29.33
C ALA A 398 -6.18 -1.34 -30.51
N GLY A 399 -5.39 -0.45 -31.15
CA GLY A 399 -4.55 -0.78 -32.31
C GLY A 399 -3.05 -0.87 -32.04
N SER A 400 -2.59 -0.44 -30.86
CA SER A 400 -1.17 -0.32 -30.52
C SER A 400 -0.76 -1.28 -29.39
N PRO A 401 0.46 -1.84 -29.41
CA PRO A 401 0.97 -2.62 -28.29
C PRO A 401 1.14 -1.76 -27.03
N TRP A 402 0.65 -2.25 -25.90
CA TRP A 402 0.84 -1.64 -24.57
C TRP A 402 1.09 -2.74 -23.54
N GLU A 403 1.85 -2.39 -22.49
CA GLU A 403 2.22 -3.30 -21.37
C GLU A 403 1.40 -3.06 -20.08
N GLY A 404 0.55 -2.03 -20.08
CA GLY A 404 -0.48 -1.79 -19.06
C GLY A 404 -0.24 -0.48 -18.32
N ARG A 405 -1.19 -0.10 -17.47
CA ARG A 405 -1.07 1.08 -16.62
C ARG A 405 -0.30 0.70 -15.37
N ARG A 406 0.90 1.23 -15.18
CA ARG A 406 1.68 1.02 -13.95
C ARG A 406 1.37 2.15 -12.99
N ILE A 407 0.62 1.87 -11.92
CA ILE A 407 0.20 2.91 -10.96
C ILE A 407 0.74 2.69 -9.55
N ASP A 408 1.31 1.51 -9.29
CA ASP A 408 2.03 1.19 -8.06
C ASP A 408 3.53 1.42 -8.29
N TYR A 409 4.15 2.26 -7.44
CA TYR A 409 5.54 2.69 -7.59
C TYR A 409 6.37 2.31 -6.37
N ILE A 410 7.65 1.99 -6.60
CA ILE A 410 8.71 2.03 -5.59
C ILE A 410 9.85 2.86 -6.18
N LEU A 411 10.04 4.04 -5.61
CA LEU A 411 11.07 5.00 -5.98
C LEU A 411 12.14 5.03 -4.89
N TYR A 412 13.38 5.32 -5.27
CA TYR A 412 14.48 5.48 -4.31
C TYR A 412 15.29 6.73 -4.62
N ARG A 413 15.92 7.33 -3.60
CA ARG A 413 16.90 8.38 -3.82
C ARG A 413 18.19 8.09 -3.08
N GLU A 414 19.29 8.46 -3.71
CA GLU A 414 20.61 8.43 -3.10
C GLU A 414 20.79 9.67 -2.23
N HIS A 415 21.36 9.48 -1.04
CA HIS A 415 21.65 10.59 -0.14
C HIS A 415 23.14 10.95 -0.25
N PRO A 416 23.49 12.22 -0.52
CA PRO A 416 24.87 12.66 -0.38
C PRO A 416 25.23 12.62 1.11
N ALA A 417 26.13 11.72 1.49
CA ALA A 417 26.60 11.55 2.87
C ALA A 417 28.15 11.59 2.93
N PRO A 418 28.74 11.89 4.10
CA PRO A 418 30.21 11.92 4.27
C PRO A 418 30.86 10.56 4.03
N ILE A 419 30.15 9.49 4.39
CA ILE A 419 30.45 8.11 3.98
C ILE A 419 29.57 7.85 2.77
N SER A 420 30.16 7.92 1.58
CA SER A 420 29.41 7.68 0.35
C SER A 420 29.06 6.20 0.27
N LEU A 421 27.76 5.89 0.31
CA LEU A 421 27.24 4.57 -0.07
C LEU A 421 26.85 4.63 -1.54
N THR A 422 27.26 3.63 -2.32
CA THR A 422 26.71 3.45 -3.66
C THR A 422 25.47 2.58 -3.56
N THR A 423 24.40 2.99 -4.26
CA THR A 423 23.14 2.24 -4.30
C THR A 423 22.98 1.64 -5.69
N GLU A 424 22.84 0.32 -5.77
CA GLU A 424 22.61 -0.40 -7.00
C GLU A 424 21.26 -1.12 -6.94
N VAL A 425 20.46 -0.99 -8.00
CA VAL A 425 19.23 -1.77 -8.13
C VAL A 425 19.62 -3.19 -8.52
N GLU A 426 19.71 -4.07 -7.53
CA GLU A 426 19.99 -5.49 -7.76
C GLU A 426 18.84 -6.14 -8.53
N LYS A 427 17.59 -5.78 -8.18
CA LYS A 427 16.40 -6.41 -8.76
C LYS A 427 15.14 -5.56 -8.61
N PHE A 428 14.27 -5.60 -9.62
CA PHE A 428 12.89 -5.12 -9.54
C PHE A 428 11.93 -6.28 -9.90
N SER A 429 10.81 -6.40 -9.21
CA SER A 429 9.91 -7.53 -9.39
C SER A 429 8.44 -7.11 -9.42
N PHE A 430 7.70 -7.64 -10.40
CA PHE A 430 6.24 -7.58 -10.47
C PHE A 430 5.68 -8.91 -9.96
N ILE A 431 4.96 -8.88 -8.84
CA ILE A 431 4.65 -10.08 -8.05
C ILE A 431 3.18 -10.49 -8.25
N THR A 432 2.95 -11.68 -8.79
CA THR A 432 1.60 -12.19 -9.12
C THR A 432 0.98 -13.05 -8.01
N GLN A 433 1.65 -13.28 -6.88
CA GLN A 433 1.17 -14.20 -5.83
C GLN A 433 -0.17 -13.79 -5.21
N LEU A 434 -0.55 -12.52 -5.34
CA LEU A 434 -1.83 -11.98 -4.88
C LEU A 434 -2.95 -12.03 -5.93
N ALA A 435 -2.72 -12.66 -7.08
CA ALA A 435 -3.74 -12.81 -8.12
C ALA A 435 -5.03 -13.44 -7.54
N GLY A 436 -6.16 -12.78 -7.78
CA GLY A 436 -7.47 -13.18 -7.26
C GLY A 436 -7.74 -12.79 -5.80
N CYS A 437 -6.73 -12.29 -5.07
CA CYS A 437 -6.88 -11.71 -3.73
C CYS A 437 -6.90 -10.18 -3.75
N SER A 438 -6.20 -9.57 -4.70
CA SER A 438 -6.22 -8.13 -4.99
C SER A 438 -6.47 -7.91 -6.48
N ASP A 439 -6.97 -6.73 -6.82
CA ASP A 439 -7.02 -6.18 -8.17
C ASP A 439 -5.73 -5.44 -8.55
N HIS A 440 -4.72 -5.43 -7.68
CA HIS A 440 -3.38 -4.93 -7.99
C HIS A 440 -2.32 -6.04 -7.92
N MET A 441 -1.32 -5.94 -8.79
CA MET A 441 -0.06 -6.66 -8.63
C MET A 441 0.83 -5.94 -7.62
N ALA A 442 1.48 -6.71 -6.75
CA ALA A 442 2.49 -6.15 -5.87
C ALA A 442 3.77 -5.86 -6.65
N VAL A 443 4.54 -4.87 -6.20
CA VAL A 443 5.85 -4.52 -6.75
C VAL A 443 6.91 -4.71 -5.68
N GLY A 444 8.11 -5.11 -6.09
CA GLY A 444 9.25 -5.36 -5.21
C GLY A 444 10.53 -4.73 -5.75
N LEU A 445 11.40 -4.29 -4.83
CA LEU A 445 12.69 -3.69 -5.14
C LEU A 445 13.75 -4.28 -4.21
N ARG A 446 14.92 -4.64 -4.74
CA ARG A 446 16.11 -4.98 -3.97
C ARG A 446 17.22 -3.98 -4.28
N LEU A 447 17.72 -3.33 -3.24
CA LEU A 447 18.81 -2.36 -3.31
C LEU A 447 20.06 -2.96 -2.67
N LEU A 448 21.13 -3.08 -3.43
CA LEU A 448 22.46 -3.40 -2.93
C LEU A 448 23.16 -2.09 -2.55
N LEU A 449 23.59 -1.99 -1.29
CA LEU A 449 24.34 -0.84 -0.79
C LEU A 449 25.77 -1.24 -0.47
N ASN A 450 26.72 -0.57 -1.11
CA ASN A 450 28.16 -0.80 -0.93
C ASN A 450 28.83 0.45 -0.35
N ALA A 451 29.90 0.26 0.42
CA ALA A 451 30.78 1.37 0.78
C ALA A 451 31.53 1.86 -0.47
N ALA A 452 31.61 3.18 -0.69
CA ALA A 452 32.28 3.72 -1.87
C ALA A 452 33.78 3.39 -1.89
N PRO A 453 34.38 3.19 -3.08
CA PRO A 453 35.77 2.74 -3.23
C PRO A 453 36.83 3.64 -2.57
N GLN A 454 36.57 4.95 -2.44
CA GLN A 454 37.50 5.91 -1.84
C GLN A 454 37.77 5.63 -0.35
N TRP A 455 36.92 4.86 0.33
CA TRP A 455 37.09 4.45 1.72
C TRP A 455 37.85 3.13 1.91
N GLN A 456 37.95 2.27 0.88
CA GLN A 456 38.67 0.99 0.98
C GLN A 456 40.20 1.15 0.96
N GLN A 457 40.71 2.35 0.66
CA GLN A 457 42.16 2.64 0.57
C GLN A 457 42.73 3.42 1.76
N GLN A 458 41.93 3.72 2.79
CA GLN A 458 42.38 4.48 3.98
C GLN A 458 42.44 3.65 5.27
N VAL A 459 42.38 2.32 5.17
CA VAL A 459 42.61 1.40 6.32
C VAL A 459 43.97 0.75 6.19
#